data_AF-A0A1V9ZAK9-F1
#
_entry.id   AF-A0A1V9ZAK9-F1
#
_cell.length_a   1.000
_cell.length_b   1.000
_cell.length_c   1.000
_cell.angle_alpha   90.00
_cell.angle_beta   90.00
_cell.angle_gamma   90.00
#
_symmetry.space_group_name_H-M   'P 1'
#
loop_
_entity.id
_entity.type
_entity.pdbx_description
1 polymer ?
#
loop_
_entity_poly.entity_id
_entity_poly.type
_entity_poly.pdbx_seq_one_letter_code
_entity_poly.pdbx_strand_id
1 'polypeptide(L)'
;MFVAVTIGWCCMPHYLPYSHEDKVIIILMCVKYSQRGFAMGICTFFLHLFGDVPSSVVIGALKDYWAPRCGSFWTQTEMIIGLRYTLCFAFRWHVYTVLLWKNLLHYCKKALLRGTA
;
A
#
# COMPACT_ATOMS: atom_id res chain seq x y z
N MET A 1 4.71 -8.53 -2.39
CA MET A 1 5.75 -7.63 -1.85
C MET A 1 7.08 -7.68 -2.63
N PHE A 2 7.42 -8.78 -3.33
CA PHE A 2 8.73 -8.94 -4.00
C PHE A 2 8.84 -8.54 -5.49
N VAL A 3 7.74 -8.22 -6.20
CA VAL A 3 7.76 -8.12 -7.68
C VAL A 3 7.89 -6.68 -8.22
N ALA A 4 7.79 -5.64 -7.38
CA ALA A 4 7.79 -4.25 -7.87
C ALA A 4 9.20 -3.62 -8.02
N VAL A 5 10.27 -4.30 -7.60
CA VAL A 5 11.62 -3.68 -7.45
C VAL A 5 12.50 -3.78 -8.70
N THR A 6 12.17 -4.61 -9.71
CA THR A 6 13.15 -4.97 -10.76
C THR A 6 13.03 -4.26 -12.11
N ILE A 7 11.99 -3.47 -12.39
CA ILE A 7 11.75 -2.93 -13.75
C ILE A 7 12.30 -1.50 -13.97
N GLY A 8 12.70 -0.78 -12.92
CA GLY A 8 13.03 0.66 -13.00
C GLY A 8 14.45 1.06 -13.41
N TRP A 9 15.37 0.14 -13.72
CA TRP A 9 16.81 0.45 -13.66
C TRP A 9 17.42 1.20 -14.87
N CYS A 10 16.80 1.27 -16.05
CA CYS A 10 17.62 1.53 -17.25
C CYS A 10 17.71 2.97 -17.79
N CYS A 11 16.88 3.94 -17.39
CA CYS A 11 16.91 5.26 -18.04
C CYS A 11 16.49 6.41 -17.11
N MET A 12 17.44 7.20 -16.56
CA MET A 12 17.40 8.69 -16.47
C MET A 12 18.43 9.30 -15.48
N PRO A 13 18.77 10.60 -15.65
CA PRO A 13 20.02 11.20 -15.18
C PRO A 13 19.96 11.88 -13.79
N HIS A 14 21.03 11.62 -13.06
CA HIS A 14 21.75 12.38 -12.02
C HIS A 14 21.34 13.85 -11.71
N TYR A 15 20.29 14.13 -10.91
CA TYR A 15 20.18 15.43 -10.15
C TYR A 15 19.31 15.45 -8.87
N LEU A 16 18.78 14.32 -8.39
CA LEU A 16 18.19 14.19 -7.03
C LEU A 16 18.57 12.80 -6.50
N PRO A 17 19.32 12.67 -5.37
CA PRO A 17 19.76 11.36 -4.86
C PRO A 17 18.65 10.65 -4.07
N TYR A 18 17.41 10.68 -4.58
CA TYR A 18 16.28 9.99 -3.97
C TYR A 18 15.57 9.18 -5.03
N SER A 19 15.87 7.89 -5.01
CA SER A 19 15.26 6.93 -5.91
C SER A 19 13.75 6.87 -5.64
N HIS A 20 12.99 6.49 -6.65
CA HIS A 20 11.52 6.35 -6.60
C HIS A 20 11.04 5.35 -5.52
N GLU A 21 11.97 4.61 -4.91
CA GLU A 21 11.78 3.57 -3.89
C GLU A 21 11.85 4.10 -2.44
N ASP A 22 12.39 5.31 -2.21
CA ASP A 22 12.82 5.76 -0.88
C ASP A 22 11.71 6.49 -0.06
N LYS A 23 10.45 6.09 -0.21
CA LYS A 23 9.29 6.79 0.41
C LYS A 23 9.44 6.98 1.92
N VAL A 24 9.99 5.96 2.57
CA VAL A 24 10.20 5.91 4.00
C VAL A 24 11.29 6.88 4.44
N ILE A 25 12.37 7.00 3.66
CA ILE A 25 13.45 7.90 3.97
C ILE A 25 12.95 9.36 3.87
N ILE A 26 12.08 9.69 2.89
CA ILE A 26 11.49 11.06 2.77
C ILE A 26 10.75 11.44 4.06
N ILE A 27 9.97 10.50 4.61
CA ILE A 27 9.22 10.70 5.86
C ILE A 27 10.19 10.89 7.03
N LEU A 28 11.28 10.12 7.10
CA LEU A 28 12.30 10.25 8.14
C LEU A 28 13.02 11.61 8.11
N MET A 29 13.22 12.17 6.92
CA MET A 29 13.82 13.49 6.76
C MET A 29 12.87 14.63 7.16
N CYS A 30 11.55 14.37 7.22
CA CYS A 30 10.56 15.35 7.71
C CYS A 30 10.49 15.42 9.25
N VAL A 31 11.20 14.55 9.96
CA VAL A 31 11.18 14.44 11.42
C VAL A 31 12.58 14.65 11.99
N LYS A 32 12.65 15.20 13.21
CA LYS A 32 13.91 15.41 13.95
C LYS A 32 14.64 14.07 14.17
N TYR A 33 15.97 14.09 14.15
CA TYR A 33 16.81 12.88 14.26
C TYR A 33 16.43 11.99 15.46
N SER A 34 16.16 12.60 16.62
CA SER A 34 15.78 11.90 17.85
C SER A 34 14.42 11.18 17.79
N GLN A 35 13.56 11.50 16.83
CA GLN A 35 12.21 10.94 16.70
C GLN A 35 12.05 10.01 15.48
N ARG A 36 13.11 9.81 14.69
CA ARG A 36 13.07 8.98 13.47
C ARG A 36 12.69 7.53 13.74
N GLY A 37 13.22 6.93 14.81
CA GLY A 37 12.89 5.55 15.19
C GLY A 37 11.41 5.38 15.56
N PHE A 38 10.84 6.35 16.27
CA PHE A 38 9.42 6.37 16.60
C PHE A 38 8.54 6.59 15.36
N ALA A 39 8.94 7.49 14.46
CA ALA A 39 8.25 7.72 13.19
C ALA A 39 8.24 6.46 12.30
N MET A 40 9.35 5.72 12.23
CA MET A 40 9.40 4.41 11.55
C MET A 40 8.45 3.40 12.16
N GLY A 41 8.46 3.29 13.49
CA GLY A 41 7.58 2.37 14.22
C GLY A 41 6.11 2.68 13.95
N ILE A 42 5.71 3.94 14.01
CA ILE A 42 4.35 4.39 13.70
C ILE A 42 3.99 4.14 12.24
N CYS A 43 4.86 4.46 11.29
CA CYS A 43 4.61 4.20 9.87
C CYS A 43 4.38 2.71 9.62
N THR A 44 5.25 1.85 10.13
CA THR A 44 5.12 0.39 9.97
C THR A 44 3.87 -0.13 10.70
N PHE A 45 3.57 0.37 11.90
CA PHE A 45 2.38 -0.01 12.65
C PHE A 45 1.10 0.29 11.88
N PHE A 46 0.95 1.51 11.35
CA PHE A 46 -0.24 1.88 10.57
C PHE A 46 -0.34 1.11 9.25
N LEU A 47 0.78 0.77 8.62
CA LEU A 47 0.79 -0.08 7.42
C LEU A 47 0.29 -1.48 7.71
N HIS A 48 0.68 -2.07 8.84
CA HIS A 48 0.18 -3.40 9.18
C HIS A 48 -1.24 -3.34 9.71
N LEU A 49 -1.59 -2.32 10.51
CA LEU A 49 -2.92 -2.19 11.10
C LEU A 49 -4.01 -1.92 10.07
N PHE A 50 -3.72 -1.12 9.03
CA PHE A 50 -4.71 -0.73 8.00
C PHE A 50 -4.39 -1.24 6.60
N GLY A 51 -3.22 -1.81 6.37
CA GLY A 51 -2.80 -2.29 5.06
C GLY A 51 -3.06 -3.77 4.89
N ASP A 52 -2.03 -4.58 5.05
CA ASP A 52 -1.97 -5.98 4.63
C ASP A 52 -2.60 -6.96 5.61
N VAL A 53 -2.46 -6.76 6.93
CA VAL A 53 -3.09 -7.63 7.95
C VAL A 53 -4.64 -7.59 7.88
N PRO A 54 -5.33 -6.42 7.98
CA PRO A 54 -6.79 -6.41 7.93
C PRO A 54 -7.32 -6.82 6.55
N SER A 55 -6.59 -6.51 5.48
CA SER A 55 -7.01 -6.85 4.11
C SER A 55 -7.18 -8.36 3.95
N SER A 56 -6.24 -9.17 4.48
CA SER A 56 -6.34 -10.63 4.41
C SER A 56 -7.57 -11.18 5.14
N VAL A 57 -7.88 -10.65 6.34
CA VAL A 57 -9.04 -11.05 7.14
C VAL A 57 -10.34 -10.64 6.48
N VAL A 58 -10.42 -9.39 6.01
CA VAL A 58 -11.62 -8.83 5.35
C VAL A 58 -11.89 -9.56 4.05
N ILE A 59 -10.88 -9.79 3.21
CA ILE A 59 -11.03 -10.53 1.94
C ILE A 59 -11.47 -11.97 2.20
N GLY A 60 -10.93 -12.63 3.22
CA GLY A 60 -11.34 -13.97 3.63
C GLY A 60 -12.82 -14.04 4.01
N ALA A 61 -13.24 -13.17 4.94
CA ALA A 61 -14.64 -13.10 5.36
C ALA A 61 -15.60 -12.74 4.21
N LEU A 62 -15.17 -11.84 3.31
CA LEU A 62 -15.97 -11.39 2.18
C LEU A 62 -16.10 -12.47 1.10
N LYS A 63 -15.06 -13.29 0.92
CA LYS A 63 -15.10 -14.48 0.07
C LYS A 63 -16.12 -15.49 0.61
N ASP A 64 -16.13 -15.73 1.91
CA ASP A 64 -17.07 -16.67 2.54
C ASP A 64 -18.52 -16.15 2.48
N TYR A 65 -18.72 -14.83 2.58
CA TYR A 65 -20.04 -14.21 2.45
C TYR A 65 -20.58 -14.21 1.01
N TRP A 66 -19.72 -13.93 0.01
CA TRP A 66 -20.12 -13.85 -1.39
C TRP A 66 -20.11 -15.19 -2.13
N ALA A 67 -19.49 -16.24 -1.57
CA ALA A 67 -19.51 -17.59 -2.13
C ALA A 67 -19.81 -18.66 -1.05
N PRO A 68 -20.99 -18.63 -0.41
CA PRO A 68 -21.31 -19.48 0.75
C PRO A 68 -21.41 -20.99 0.46
N ARG A 69 -21.24 -21.42 -0.80
CA ARG A 69 -21.30 -22.83 -1.24
C ARG A 69 -20.20 -23.19 -2.24
N CYS A 70 -19.01 -22.60 -2.10
CA CYS A 70 -17.84 -22.92 -2.92
C CYS A 70 -17.31 -24.34 -2.60
N GLY A 71 -18.00 -25.39 -3.07
CA GLY A 71 -17.63 -26.79 -2.83
C GLY A 71 -18.79 -27.79 -2.91
N SER A 72 -20.04 -27.36 -2.77
CA SER A 72 -21.22 -28.22 -2.88
C SER A 72 -21.99 -27.92 -4.17
N PHE A 73 -21.69 -28.68 -5.22
CA PHE A 73 -22.60 -29.05 -6.32
C PHE A 73 -23.44 -27.93 -7.02
N TRP A 74 -23.06 -27.65 -8.28
CA TRP A 74 -23.91 -27.24 -9.44
C TRP A 74 -24.19 -25.77 -9.81
N THR A 75 -23.35 -24.78 -9.52
CA THR A 75 -23.47 -23.48 -10.24
C THR A 75 -22.13 -22.75 -10.39
N GLN A 76 -21.39 -23.04 -11.47
CA GLN A 76 -20.09 -22.39 -11.75
C GLN A 76 -20.21 -20.86 -11.88
N THR A 77 -21.36 -20.36 -12.36
CA THR A 77 -21.60 -18.94 -12.59
C THR A 77 -21.56 -18.12 -11.29
N GLU A 78 -22.19 -18.59 -10.22
CA GLU A 78 -22.24 -17.91 -8.91
C GLU A 78 -20.85 -17.81 -8.26
N MET A 79 -20.04 -18.86 -8.40
CA MET A 79 -18.66 -18.90 -7.91
C MET A 79 -17.78 -17.88 -8.64
N ILE A 80 -17.89 -17.80 -9.97
CA ILE A 80 -17.12 -16.84 -10.79
C ILE A 80 -17.49 -15.39 -10.43
N ILE A 81 -18.77 -15.12 -10.18
CA ILE A 81 -19.25 -13.79 -9.83
C ILE A 81 -18.73 -13.35 -8.45
N GLY A 82 -18.85 -14.21 -7.42
CA GLY A 82 -18.32 -13.93 -6.07
C GLY A 82 -16.80 -13.73 -6.06
N LEU A 83 -16.07 -14.52 -6.86
CA LEU A 83 -14.62 -14.37 -7.03
C LEU A 83 -14.25 -13.05 -7.72
N ARG A 84 -14.99 -12.64 -8.76
CA ARG A 84 -14.77 -11.35 -9.44
C ARG A 84 -14.97 -10.17 -8.49
N TYR A 85 -16.02 -10.19 -7.67
CA TYR A 85 -16.25 -9.11 -6.69
C TYR A 85 -15.15 -9.03 -5.64
N THR A 86 -14.68 -10.17 -5.15
CA THR A 86 -13.55 -10.26 -4.21
C THR A 86 -12.26 -9.69 -4.80
N LEU A 87 -11.95 -10.03 -6.06
CA LEU A 87 -10.81 -9.48 -6.80
C LEU A 87 -10.94 -7.96 -7.01
N CYS A 88 -12.10 -7.48 -7.44
CA CYS A 88 -12.34 -6.05 -7.64
C CYS A 88 -12.19 -5.27 -6.32
N PHE A 89 -12.62 -5.84 -5.20
CA PHE A 89 -12.40 -5.26 -3.88
C PHE A 89 -10.91 -5.19 -3.54
N ALA A 90 -10.15 -6.27 -3.76
CA ALA A 90 -8.71 -6.30 -3.51
C ALA A 90 -7.95 -5.26 -4.35
N PHE A 91 -8.28 -5.12 -5.64
CA PHE A 91 -7.67 -4.09 -6.49
C PHE A 91 -8.02 -2.67 -6.03
N ARG A 92 -9.28 -2.42 -5.66
CA ARG A 92 -9.69 -1.11 -5.10
C ARG A 92 -8.96 -0.78 -3.81
N TRP A 93 -8.80 -1.76 -2.92
CA TRP A 93 -8.03 -1.60 -1.69
C TRP A 93 -6.58 -1.23 -1.98
N HIS A 94 -5.96 -1.89 -2.96
CA HIS A 94 -4.59 -1.58 -3.36
C HIS A 94 -4.44 -0.19 -3.99
N VAL A 95 -5.42 0.26 -4.78
CA VAL A 95 -5.43 1.64 -5.31
C VAL A 95 -5.55 2.66 -4.17
N TYR A 96 -6.41 2.40 -3.20
CA TYR A 96 -6.56 3.27 -2.03
C TYR A 96 -5.24 3.43 -1.24
N THR A 97 -4.51 2.34 -1.00
CA THR A 97 -3.22 2.43 -0.29
C THR A 97 -2.18 3.21 -1.10
N VAL A 98 -2.13 3.04 -2.43
CA VAL A 98 -1.23 3.81 -3.30
C VAL A 98 -1.56 5.32 -3.24
N LEU A 99 -2.84 5.69 -3.24
CA LEU A 99 -3.27 7.09 -3.16
C LEU A 99 -2.91 7.73 -1.81
N LEU A 100 -3.12 7.01 -0.70
CA LEU A 100 -2.72 7.47 0.63
C LEU A 100 -1.22 7.78 0.70
N TRP A 101 -0.39 6.87 0.19
CA TRP A 101 1.06 7.06 0.13
C TRP A 101 1.47 8.26 -0.73
N LYS A 102 0.82 8.45 -1.88
CA LYS A 102 1.09 9.61 -2.76
C LYS A 102 0.77 10.93 -2.05
N ASN A 103 -0.37 11.01 -1.38
CA ASN A 103 -0.76 12.21 -0.63
C ASN A 103 0.21 12.48 0.53
N LEU A 104 0.57 11.46 1.31
CA LEU A 104 1.53 11.58 2.41
C LEU A 104 2.88 12.13 1.92
N LEU A 105 3.41 11.58 0.84
CA LEU A 105 4.67 12.05 0.25
C LEU A 105 4.57 13.48 -0.28
N HIS A 106 3.45 13.86 -0.89
CA HIS A 106 3.20 15.22 -1.32
C HIS A 106 3.22 16.21 -0.14
N TYR A 107 2.57 15.85 0.97
CA TYR A 107 2.61 16.64 2.20
C TYR A 107 4.01 16.73 2.79
N CYS A 108 4.73 15.61 2.88
CA CYS A 108 6.11 15.56 3.37
C CYS A 108 7.05 16.42 2.51
N LYS A 109 6.97 16.32 1.18
CA LYS A 109 7.74 17.18 0.26
C LYS A 109 7.43 18.65 0.48
N LYS A 110 6.14 19.02 0.58
CA LYS A 110 5.75 20.41 0.88
C LYS A 110 6.19 20.88 2.26
N ALA A 111 6.27 20.00 3.26
CA ALA A 111 6.75 20.35 4.59
C ALA A 111 8.27 20.55 4.60
N LEU A 112 9.01 19.66 3.92
CA LEU A 112 10.47 19.73 3.79
C LEU A 112 10.91 21.02 3.08
N LEU A 113 10.25 21.36 1.95
CA LEU A 113 10.53 22.59 1.21
C LEU A 113 10.21 23.87 1.99
N ARG A 114 9.32 23.80 2.99
CA ARG A 114 8.98 24.93 3.87
C ARG A 114 9.94 25.10 5.05
N GLY A 115 10.67 24.06 5.44
CA GLY A 115 11.66 24.12 6.52
C GLY A 115 13.08 24.49 6.07
N THR A 116 13.31 24.57 4.76
CA THR A 116 14.59 24.97 4.14
C THR A 116 14.60 26.44 3.69
N ALA A 117 13.67 27.27 4.16
CA ALA A 117 13.62 28.72 3.92
C ALA A 117 13.87 29.49 5.23
#